data_AF-A0A5N5NYZ2-F1
#
_entry.id   AF-A0A5N5NYZ2-F1
#
_cell.length_a   1.000
_cell.length_b   1.000
_cell.length_c   1.000
_cell.angle_alpha   90.00
_cell.angle_beta   90.00
_cell.angle_gamma   90.00
#
_symmetry.space_group_name_H-M   'P 1'
#
loop_
_entity.id
_entity.type
_entity.pdbx_description
1 polymer ?
#
loop_
_entity_poly.entity_id
_entity_poly.type
_entity_poly.pdbx_seq_one_letter_code
_entity_poly.pdbx_strand_id
1 'polypeptide(L)'
;MIDLNLARISRLLQSTPQTWKAFHVAGTNGKGSICAYLSALLHASGSSCGRFTSPHLIDRWDCISVNEKPVSETVFREAENAVKQRDSDAGIGATEFELLTATAFEIFHRQKVEYGVVEVGLGGRLDATNAMKQKAVTVIAKIGLDHQPMLGNTLEEIALQKAGIMRRGIPCVVDGSNSPTVLKVIEEHAKQVGAELHYPSTSELAEALSGSGFEPHQIQNLACARLAFRLGCPNHDSSLSHLIDVARKATWPGRLQVLDISSITGHEQQVLLDGAHNTQSAEVLASYVQKRLRSTGKPVTWVLAASQGKDMEGILKLLIQRGDIVAAVRFGPVDGMPWVHPAAPEGILDLAKELDIQQSYDVVCGHGIWLGGPANGHDESEWLIEDYKKGETPTFIEHIKAGVKAFSEDDRSVLVFSGGPTRKETRLSEGESYRQLAQANNYSGLLPNSVPADRILAEDRALDSYYNILFSLILFWRVHRVWPAHLTIVSHAFKRRRLVDLHCNAIAFPTHRVRFIGVDPPNVKKWYAADNQMTEENWKILEGVKAAEREWERDPHGKGPAGDLTRKRRERNVWDVDQGLFENPAARDSSGLRTVWDEYGVEHLDVEAARPW
;
A
#
# COMPACT_ATOMS: atom_id res chain seq x y z
N MET A 1 6.85 27.57 -9.77
CA MET A 1 5.47 27.11 -9.99
C MET A 1 5.17 27.29 -11.47
N ILE A 2 4.71 26.25 -12.17
CA ILE A 2 4.40 26.34 -13.61
C ILE A 2 3.09 27.10 -13.77
N ASP A 3 3.09 28.17 -14.56
CA ASP A 3 1.88 28.94 -14.88
C ASP A 3 1.12 28.28 -16.03
N LEU A 4 0.06 27.53 -15.70
CA LEU A 4 -0.78 26.83 -16.66
C LEU A 4 -1.74 27.82 -17.34
N ASN A 5 -1.49 28.14 -18.61
CA ASN A 5 -2.40 28.92 -19.43
C ASN A 5 -2.26 28.51 -20.91
N LEU A 6 -3.25 28.87 -21.74
CA LEU A 6 -3.24 28.53 -23.16
C LEU A 6 -2.65 29.63 -24.06
N ALA A 7 -2.24 30.78 -23.50
CA ALA A 7 -1.86 31.94 -24.29
C ALA A 7 -0.55 31.71 -25.06
N ARG A 8 0.46 31.13 -24.39
CA ARG A 8 1.78 30.85 -25.00
C ARG A 8 1.66 29.84 -26.14
N ILE A 9 1.07 28.67 -25.87
CA ILE A 9 0.85 27.63 -26.89
C ILE A 9 -0.02 28.13 -28.05
N SER A 10 -1.06 28.94 -27.77
CA SER A 10 -1.91 29.49 -28.82
C SER A 10 -1.13 30.42 -29.75
N ARG A 11 -0.22 31.25 -29.22
CA ARG A 11 0.69 32.08 -30.02
C ARG A 11 1.63 31.23 -30.86
N LEU A 12 2.21 30.18 -30.26
CA LEU A 12 3.15 29.29 -30.94
C LEU A 12 2.51 28.54 -32.12
N LEU A 13 1.25 28.13 -31.96
CA LEU A 13 0.46 27.41 -32.96
C LEU A 13 -0.15 28.30 -34.06
N GLN A 14 -0.03 29.63 -34.00
CA GLN A 14 -0.60 30.52 -35.02
C GLN A 14 -0.08 30.21 -36.43
N SER A 15 1.17 29.78 -36.51
CA SER A 15 1.88 29.43 -37.75
C SER A 15 1.85 27.94 -38.10
N THR A 16 1.17 27.10 -37.31
CA THR A 16 0.99 25.67 -37.61
C THR A 16 -0.48 25.39 -37.97
N PRO A 17 -0.80 25.21 -39.26
CA PRO A 17 -2.15 24.83 -39.67
C PRO A 17 -2.58 23.49 -39.08
N GLN A 18 -3.78 23.46 -38.49
CA GLN A 18 -4.37 22.24 -37.91
C GLN A 18 -5.50 21.76 -38.84
N THR A 19 -5.12 21.12 -39.94
CA THR A 19 -6.06 20.59 -40.97
C THR A 19 -6.66 19.24 -40.59
N TRP A 20 -6.10 18.59 -39.57
CA TRP A 20 -6.52 17.29 -39.03
C TRP A 20 -7.56 17.46 -37.91
N LYS A 21 -8.30 16.38 -37.63
CA LYS A 21 -9.30 16.35 -36.54
C LYS A 21 -8.80 15.51 -35.36
N ALA A 22 -8.99 16.00 -34.15
CA ALA A 22 -8.45 15.36 -32.95
C ALA A 22 -9.41 14.37 -32.28
N PHE A 23 -8.90 13.19 -31.92
CA PHE A 23 -9.40 12.41 -30.79
C PHE A 23 -8.60 12.82 -29.55
N HIS A 24 -9.25 13.51 -28.61
CA HIS A 24 -8.56 14.14 -27.48
C HIS A 24 -8.86 13.39 -26.19
N VAL A 25 -7.84 12.82 -25.55
CA VAL A 25 -7.99 11.86 -24.44
C VAL A 25 -7.43 12.45 -23.14
N ALA A 26 -8.30 12.69 -22.17
CA ALA A 26 -7.96 13.06 -20.80
C ALA A 26 -8.25 11.92 -19.83
N GLY A 27 -7.64 11.96 -18.64
CA GLY A 27 -7.78 10.92 -17.63
C GLY A 27 -6.61 10.89 -16.67
N THR A 28 -6.70 10.02 -15.66
CA THR A 28 -5.60 9.73 -14.74
C THR A 28 -4.87 8.50 -15.24
N ASN A 29 -5.59 7.39 -15.35
CA ASN A 29 -5.09 6.12 -15.86
C ASN A 29 -5.76 5.75 -17.19
N GLY A 30 -5.10 4.95 -18.03
CA GLY A 30 -5.65 4.41 -19.28
C GLY A 30 -5.57 5.31 -20.52
N LYS A 31 -5.16 6.58 -20.39
CA LYS A 31 -5.02 7.53 -21.52
C LYS A 31 -4.18 6.97 -22.68
N GLY A 32 -2.91 6.63 -22.42
CA GLY A 32 -2.01 6.05 -23.41
C GLY A 32 -2.55 4.77 -24.08
N SER A 33 -3.16 3.86 -23.30
CA SER A 33 -3.78 2.64 -23.85
C SER A 33 -4.95 2.96 -24.78
N ILE A 34 -5.83 3.89 -24.40
CA ILE A 34 -6.94 4.36 -25.27
C ILE A 34 -6.37 4.99 -26.54
N CYS A 35 -5.33 5.83 -26.43
CA CYS A 35 -4.67 6.42 -27.59
C CYS A 35 -4.06 5.36 -28.52
N ALA A 36 -3.42 4.33 -27.96
CA ALA A 36 -2.85 3.22 -28.73
C ALA A 36 -3.94 2.44 -29.49
N TYR A 37 -5.03 2.06 -28.82
CA TYR A 37 -6.15 1.36 -29.48
C TYR A 37 -6.82 2.23 -30.55
N LEU A 38 -7.05 3.52 -30.29
CA LEU A 38 -7.62 4.44 -31.27
C LEU A 38 -6.74 4.59 -32.51
N SER A 39 -5.43 4.78 -32.32
CA SER A 39 -4.47 4.94 -33.41
C SER A 39 -4.35 3.65 -34.23
N ALA A 40 -4.36 2.48 -33.59
CA ALA A 40 -4.39 1.19 -34.27
C ALA A 40 -5.67 0.98 -35.09
N LEU A 41 -6.84 1.35 -34.56
CA LEU A 41 -8.13 1.27 -35.28
C LEU A 41 -8.18 2.22 -36.48
N LEU A 42 -7.72 3.46 -36.33
CA LEU A 42 -7.60 4.43 -37.42
C LEU A 42 -6.66 3.91 -38.51
N HIS A 43 -5.50 3.39 -38.13
CA HIS A 43 -4.54 2.85 -39.08
C HIS A 43 -5.11 1.62 -39.83
N ALA A 44 -5.73 0.68 -39.12
CA ALA A 44 -6.32 -0.53 -39.71
C ALA A 44 -7.49 -0.21 -40.66
N SER A 45 -8.20 0.89 -40.44
CA SER A 45 -9.27 1.36 -41.31
C SER A 45 -8.79 2.19 -42.51
N GLY A 46 -7.48 2.36 -42.67
CA GLY A 46 -6.87 3.08 -43.80
C GLY A 46 -6.79 4.60 -43.63
N SER A 47 -7.22 5.13 -42.48
CA SER A 47 -7.08 6.55 -42.16
C SER A 47 -5.64 6.88 -41.77
N SER A 48 -5.08 7.97 -42.32
CA SER A 48 -3.79 8.46 -41.84
C SER A 48 -3.95 9.13 -40.48
N CYS A 49 -3.16 8.71 -39.49
CA CYS A 49 -3.23 9.26 -38.15
C CYS A 49 -1.85 9.56 -37.56
N GLY A 50 -1.79 10.64 -36.80
CA GLY A 50 -0.70 10.94 -35.89
C GLY A 50 -1.12 10.63 -34.46
N ARG A 51 -0.24 10.06 -33.65
CA ARG A 51 -0.47 9.84 -32.21
C ARG A 51 0.56 10.62 -31.40
N PHE A 52 0.08 11.38 -30.42
CA PHE A 52 0.91 12.11 -29.45
C PHE A 52 0.53 11.66 -28.04
N THR A 53 1.50 11.05 -27.36
CA THR A 53 1.37 10.52 -25.99
C THR A 53 2.44 11.15 -25.09
N SER A 54 2.27 11.10 -23.77
CA SER A 54 3.30 11.58 -22.84
C SER A 54 3.27 10.84 -21.50
N PRO A 55 4.42 10.69 -20.82
CA PRO A 55 5.79 11.02 -21.26
C PRO A 55 6.29 10.09 -22.39
N HIS A 56 7.48 10.36 -22.92
CA HIS A 56 8.21 9.40 -23.77
C HIS A 56 8.69 8.20 -22.92
N LEU A 57 9.00 7.07 -23.56
CA LEU A 57 9.46 5.85 -22.88
C LEU A 57 10.99 5.72 -22.87
N ILE A 58 11.60 5.79 -24.04
CA ILE A 58 13.04 5.65 -24.27
C ILE A 58 13.59 6.99 -24.80
N ASP A 59 13.05 7.45 -25.93
CA ASP A 59 13.55 8.63 -26.65
C ASP A 59 12.45 9.68 -26.79
N ARG A 60 12.79 10.98 -26.75
CA ARG A 60 11.78 12.06 -26.85
C ARG A 60 10.88 11.98 -28.08
N TRP A 61 11.34 11.40 -29.19
CA TRP A 61 10.53 11.25 -30.40
C TRP A 61 9.57 10.05 -30.36
N ASP A 62 9.75 9.08 -29.45
CA ASP A 62 8.86 7.90 -29.36
C ASP A 62 7.43 8.26 -28.90
N CYS A 63 7.29 9.43 -28.29
CA CYS A 63 6.03 9.97 -27.84
C CYS A 63 5.16 10.49 -29.01
N ILE A 64 5.72 10.60 -30.22
CA ILE A 64 5.04 11.02 -31.44
C ILE A 64 5.17 9.91 -32.48
N SER A 65 4.04 9.41 -32.96
CA SER A 65 3.98 8.39 -34.01
C SER A 65 3.11 8.86 -35.18
N VAL A 66 3.42 8.36 -36.37
CA VAL A 66 2.59 8.54 -37.58
C VAL A 66 2.32 7.15 -38.16
N ASN A 67 1.03 6.82 -38.34
CA ASN A 67 0.58 5.52 -38.83
C ASN A 67 1.23 4.36 -38.05
N GLU A 68 1.09 4.38 -36.72
CA GLU A 68 1.61 3.38 -35.77
C GLU A 68 3.14 3.26 -35.65
N LYS A 69 3.91 4.12 -36.32
CA LYS A 69 5.38 4.13 -36.23
C LYS A 69 5.88 5.40 -35.55
N PRO A 70 6.74 5.30 -34.51
CA PRO A 70 7.47 6.45 -33.99
C PRO A 70 8.14 7.22 -35.12
N VAL A 71 8.12 8.55 -35.04
CA VAL A 71 8.85 9.38 -36.00
C VAL A 71 10.35 9.21 -35.80
N SER A 72 11.14 9.42 -36.85
CA SER A 72 12.59 9.41 -36.72
C SER A 72 13.08 10.62 -35.92
N GLU A 73 14.24 10.47 -35.28
CA GLU A 73 14.93 11.56 -34.60
C GLU A 73 15.07 12.80 -35.50
N THR A 74 15.45 12.61 -36.77
CA THR A 74 15.60 13.70 -37.74
C THR A 74 14.29 14.46 -37.94
N VAL A 75 13.18 13.76 -38.20
CA VAL A 75 11.86 14.38 -38.40
C VAL A 75 11.43 15.14 -37.14
N PHE A 76 11.68 14.56 -35.96
CA PHE A 76 11.39 15.22 -34.69
C PHE A 76 12.20 16.50 -34.51
N ARG A 77 13.53 16.42 -34.66
CA ARG A 77 14.43 17.56 -34.43
C ARG A 77 14.19 18.69 -35.43
N GLU A 78 13.89 18.38 -36.69
CA GLU A 78 13.55 19.40 -37.69
C GLU A 78 12.28 20.17 -37.33
N ALA A 79 11.24 19.48 -36.85
CA ALA A 79 10.02 20.12 -36.38
C ALA A 79 10.25 20.90 -35.09
N GLU A 80 10.99 20.31 -34.14
CA GLU A 80 11.30 20.93 -32.84
C GLU A 80 12.12 22.21 -33.03
N ASN A 81 13.16 22.19 -33.86
CA ASN A 81 13.98 23.36 -34.13
C ASN A 81 13.16 24.49 -34.76
N ALA A 82 12.24 24.17 -35.68
CA ALA A 82 11.34 25.16 -36.25
C ALA A 82 10.37 25.75 -35.21
N VAL A 83 9.93 24.96 -34.23
CA VAL A 83 9.10 25.42 -33.10
C VAL A 83 9.92 26.30 -32.14
N LYS A 84 11.11 25.86 -31.74
CA LYS A 84 12.02 26.61 -30.85
C LYS A 84 12.45 27.93 -31.46
N GLN A 85 12.73 27.95 -32.76
CA GLN A 85 13.04 29.20 -33.47
C GLN A 85 11.86 30.17 -33.40
N ARG A 86 10.63 29.70 -33.63
CA ARG A 86 9.42 30.53 -33.51
C ARG A 86 9.19 31.05 -32.09
N ASP A 87 9.44 30.22 -31.08
CA ASP A 87 9.34 30.62 -29.67
C ASP A 87 10.32 31.75 -29.34
N SER A 88 11.57 31.61 -29.80
CA SER A 88 12.63 32.62 -29.64
C SER A 88 12.32 33.91 -30.39
N ASP A 89 11.98 33.82 -31.69
CA ASP A 89 11.73 35.00 -32.55
C ASP A 89 10.55 35.84 -32.05
N ALA A 90 9.53 35.18 -31.50
CA ALA A 90 8.34 35.84 -30.98
C ALA A 90 8.41 36.16 -29.46
N GLY A 91 9.51 35.81 -28.79
CA GLY A 91 9.70 36.00 -27.36
C GLY A 91 8.55 35.43 -26.52
N ILE A 92 8.10 34.20 -26.84
CA ILE A 92 6.91 33.60 -26.21
C ILE A 92 7.27 33.00 -24.84
N GLY A 93 8.43 32.34 -24.73
CA GLY A 93 8.88 31.69 -23.50
C GLY A 93 8.02 30.47 -23.15
N ALA A 94 7.73 29.64 -24.15
CA ALA A 94 6.95 28.42 -23.97
C ALA A 94 7.68 27.41 -23.08
N THR A 95 6.90 26.69 -22.28
CA THR A 95 7.39 25.56 -21.46
C THR A 95 7.76 24.37 -22.34
N GLU A 96 8.58 23.45 -21.82
CA GLU A 96 8.99 22.22 -22.54
C GLU A 96 7.79 21.41 -23.07
N PHE A 97 6.71 21.32 -22.31
CA PHE A 97 5.51 20.59 -22.76
C PHE A 97 4.73 21.36 -23.85
N GLU A 98 4.70 22.69 -23.81
CA GLU A 98 4.13 23.52 -24.88
C GLU A 98 4.95 23.40 -26.17
N LEU A 99 6.28 23.43 -26.08
CA LEU A 99 7.19 23.20 -27.21
C LEU A 99 7.00 21.79 -27.81
N LEU A 100 6.90 20.76 -26.97
CA LEU A 100 6.67 19.39 -27.42
C LEU A 100 5.31 19.24 -28.10
N THR A 101 4.26 19.84 -27.53
CA THR A 101 2.91 19.83 -28.12
C THR A 101 2.89 20.51 -29.48
N ALA A 102 3.51 21.68 -29.61
CA ALA A 102 3.62 22.37 -30.89
C ALA A 102 4.47 21.58 -31.90
N THR A 103 5.51 20.87 -31.45
CA THR A 103 6.31 19.96 -32.27
C THR A 103 5.47 18.81 -32.82
N ALA A 104 4.63 18.17 -32.00
CA ALA A 104 3.70 17.14 -32.45
C ALA A 104 2.72 17.66 -33.51
N PHE A 105 2.15 18.85 -33.30
CA PHE A 105 1.18 19.42 -34.24
C PHE A 105 1.85 19.84 -35.56
N GLU A 106 3.08 20.33 -35.49
CA GLU A 106 3.91 20.63 -36.67
C GLU A 106 4.19 19.36 -37.48
N ILE A 107 4.54 18.26 -36.82
CA ILE A 107 4.73 16.95 -37.48
C ILE A 107 3.43 16.47 -38.12
N PHE A 108 2.31 16.51 -37.39
CA PHE A 108 1.01 16.09 -37.94
C PHE A 108 0.63 16.90 -39.18
N HIS A 109 0.88 18.20 -39.16
CA HIS A 109 0.66 19.07 -40.31
C HIS A 109 1.56 18.70 -41.49
N ARG A 110 2.88 18.60 -41.28
CA ARG A 110 3.85 18.27 -42.34
C ARG A 110 3.60 16.90 -42.97
N GLN A 111 3.19 15.94 -42.14
CA GLN A 111 2.86 14.57 -42.56
C GLN A 111 1.43 14.44 -43.11
N LYS A 112 0.64 15.53 -43.10
CA LYS A 112 -0.72 15.61 -43.65
C LYS A 112 -1.64 14.51 -43.11
N VAL A 113 -1.55 14.23 -41.81
CA VAL A 113 -2.42 13.24 -41.18
C VAL A 113 -3.89 13.71 -41.26
N GLU A 114 -4.83 12.77 -41.29
CA GLU A 114 -6.26 13.07 -41.28
C GLU A 114 -6.75 13.26 -39.84
N TYR A 115 -6.30 12.37 -38.96
CA TYR A 115 -6.66 12.39 -37.53
C TYR A 115 -5.43 12.52 -36.64
N GLY A 116 -5.58 13.28 -35.55
CA GLY A 116 -4.63 13.31 -34.44
C GLY A 116 -5.21 12.60 -33.23
N VAL A 117 -4.54 11.59 -32.69
CA VAL A 117 -4.88 10.97 -31.40
C VAL A 117 -3.97 11.57 -30.34
N VAL A 118 -4.53 12.45 -29.51
CA VAL A 118 -3.75 13.33 -28.64
C VAL A 118 -4.11 13.07 -27.18
N GLU A 119 -3.10 12.66 -26.41
CA GLU A 119 -3.16 12.52 -24.96
C GLU A 119 -2.93 13.86 -24.27
N VAL A 120 -3.77 14.16 -23.27
CA VAL A 120 -3.54 15.27 -22.35
C VAL A 120 -2.33 14.99 -21.47
N GLY A 121 -1.41 15.95 -21.35
CA GLY A 121 -0.27 15.86 -20.43
C GLY A 121 -0.70 15.99 -18.98
N LEU A 122 -1.22 17.17 -18.60
CA LEU A 122 -1.61 17.47 -17.22
C LEU A 122 -2.98 18.17 -17.15
N GLY A 123 -3.88 17.62 -16.33
CA GLY A 123 -5.20 18.20 -16.14
C GLY A 123 -6.09 18.02 -17.37
N GLY A 124 -6.25 19.07 -18.16
CA GLY A 124 -7.06 19.07 -19.38
C GLY A 124 -7.52 20.48 -19.80
N ARG A 125 -8.15 21.22 -18.90
CA ARG A 125 -8.71 22.56 -19.18
C ARG A 125 -7.67 23.55 -19.71
N LEU A 126 -6.52 23.61 -19.05
CA LEU A 126 -5.40 24.52 -19.35
C LEU A 126 -4.17 23.77 -19.89
N ASP A 127 -4.34 22.51 -20.29
CA ASP A 127 -3.28 21.72 -20.90
C ASP A 127 -2.95 22.24 -22.30
N ALA A 128 -1.68 22.22 -22.69
CA ALA A 128 -1.23 22.75 -23.97
C ALA A 128 -1.96 22.11 -25.17
N THR A 129 -2.30 20.82 -25.07
CA THR A 129 -3.04 20.11 -26.12
C THR A 129 -4.47 20.63 -26.29
N ASN A 130 -5.04 21.33 -25.30
CA ASN A 130 -6.38 21.90 -25.37
C ASN A 130 -6.47 23.13 -26.29
N ALA A 131 -5.34 23.64 -26.79
CA ALA A 131 -5.26 24.68 -27.83
C ALA A 131 -5.61 24.15 -29.24
N MET A 132 -5.87 22.85 -29.40
CA MET A 132 -6.36 22.27 -30.65
C MET A 132 -7.68 22.89 -31.11
N LYS A 133 -7.78 23.17 -32.41
CA LYS A 133 -8.93 23.83 -33.05
C LYS A 133 -10.07 22.87 -33.38
N GLN A 134 -9.76 21.71 -33.95
CA GLN A 134 -10.76 20.75 -34.43
C GLN A 134 -10.68 19.46 -33.63
N LYS A 135 -11.80 19.09 -32.99
CA LYS A 135 -11.94 17.82 -32.26
C LYS A 135 -13.06 17.02 -32.92
N ALA A 136 -12.80 15.76 -33.23
CA ALA A 136 -13.82 14.80 -33.65
C ALA A 136 -14.55 14.24 -32.42
N VAL A 137 -13.78 13.84 -31.40
CA VAL A 137 -14.30 13.21 -30.17
C VAL A 137 -13.40 13.57 -29.00
N THR A 138 -13.97 13.77 -27.82
CA THR A 138 -13.22 13.81 -26.56
C THR A 138 -13.43 12.53 -25.76
N VAL A 139 -12.42 12.09 -25.01
CA VAL A 139 -12.51 10.89 -24.16
C VAL A 139 -12.05 11.23 -22.75
N ILE A 140 -12.87 10.90 -21.75
CA ILE A 140 -12.52 10.98 -20.34
C ILE A 140 -12.34 9.55 -19.82
N ALA A 141 -11.08 9.13 -19.68
CA ALA A 141 -10.70 7.84 -19.11
C ALA A 141 -10.89 7.82 -17.58
N LYS A 142 -10.37 6.78 -16.92
CA LYS A 142 -10.46 6.64 -15.46
C LYS A 142 -9.88 7.85 -14.73
N ILE A 143 -10.63 8.39 -13.77
CA ILE A 143 -10.24 9.51 -12.91
C ILE A 143 -9.81 8.97 -11.55
N GLY A 144 -8.69 9.51 -11.06
CA GLY A 144 -8.09 9.17 -9.79
C GLY A 144 -7.37 10.38 -9.20
N LEU A 145 -6.91 10.24 -7.96
CA LEU A 145 -6.06 11.24 -7.34
C LEU A 145 -4.66 11.14 -7.97
N ASP A 146 -4.24 12.23 -8.61
CA ASP A 146 -2.89 12.40 -9.15
C ASP A 146 -2.61 13.88 -9.36
N HIS A 147 -1.34 14.27 -9.26
CA HIS A 147 -0.89 15.67 -9.42
C HIS A 147 -1.67 16.68 -8.56
N GLN A 148 -2.04 16.31 -7.33
CA GLN A 148 -2.86 17.12 -6.43
C GLN A 148 -2.38 18.57 -6.23
N PRO A 149 -1.06 18.86 -6.12
CA PRO A 149 -0.59 20.23 -6.00
C PRO A 149 -0.95 21.15 -7.17
N MET A 150 -1.27 20.59 -8.34
CA MET A 150 -1.60 21.34 -9.56
C MET A 150 -3.07 21.23 -9.96
N LEU A 151 -3.73 20.11 -9.65
CA LEU A 151 -5.08 19.83 -10.16
C LEU A 151 -6.20 19.93 -9.12
N GLY A 152 -5.85 19.94 -7.82
CA GLY A 152 -6.81 19.92 -6.72
C GLY A 152 -6.61 18.71 -5.79
N ASN A 153 -7.17 18.80 -4.60
CA ASN A 153 -7.04 17.78 -3.56
C ASN A 153 -8.20 16.78 -3.56
N THR A 154 -9.23 17.00 -4.40
CA THR A 154 -10.41 16.13 -4.48
C THR A 154 -10.59 15.54 -5.87
N LEU A 155 -11.33 14.42 -5.95
CA LEU A 155 -11.64 13.77 -7.24
C LEU A 155 -12.50 14.67 -8.14
N GLU A 156 -13.34 15.50 -7.53
CA GLU A 156 -14.24 16.44 -8.18
C GLU A 156 -13.48 17.58 -8.86
N GLU A 157 -12.49 18.15 -8.18
CA GLU A 157 -11.62 19.19 -8.74
C GLU A 157 -10.83 18.63 -9.94
N ILE A 158 -10.25 17.45 -9.78
CA ILE A 158 -9.50 16.75 -10.83
C ILE A 158 -10.41 16.39 -12.01
N ALA A 159 -11.62 15.89 -11.73
CA ALA A 159 -12.62 15.57 -12.76
C ALA A 159 -13.01 16.81 -13.57
N LEU A 160 -13.23 17.96 -12.91
CA LEU A 160 -13.57 19.21 -13.57
C LEU A 160 -12.43 19.72 -14.46
N GLN A 161 -11.18 19.62 -14.01
CA GLN A 161 -10.01 19.96 -14.83
C GLN A 161 -9.93 19.09 -16.09
N LYS A 162 -10.14 17.77 -15.95
CA LYS A 162 -10.09 16.82 -17.06
C LYS A 162 -11.28 16.99 -18.02
N ALA A 163 -12.48 17.24 -17.50
CA ALA A 163 -13.67 17.51 -18.30
C ALA A 163 -13.54 18.79 -19.15
N GLY A 164 -12.66 19.72 -18.78
CA GLY A 164 -12.39 20.95 -19.54
C GLY A 164 -11.85 20.77 -20.97
N ILE A 165 -11.57 19.54 -21.40
CA ILE A 165 -11.30 19.24 -22.81
C ILE A 165 -12.56 19.20 -23.69
N MET A 166 -13.75 19.08 -23.10
CA MET A 166 -15.03 19.05 -23.81
C MET A 166 -15.24 20.33 -24.64
N ARG A 167 -16.01 20.19 -25.72
CA ARG A 167 -16.40 21.29 -26.60
C ARG A 167 -17.86 21.13 -27.01
N ARG A 168 -18.55 22.26 -27.20
CA ARG A 168 -19.95 22.28 -27.62
C ARG A 168 -20.13 21.51 -28.93
N GLY A 169 -21.12 20.62 -28.95
CA GLY A 169 -21.47 19.83 -30.15
C GLY A 169 -20.44 18.76 -30.53
N ILE A 170 -19.40 18.55 -29.72
CA ILE A 170 -18.44 17.45 -29.91
C ILE A 170 -18.82 16.33 -28.92
N PRO A 171 -19.00 15.09 -29.40
CA PRO A 171 -19.35 13.98 -28.52
C PRO A 171 -18.18 13.65 -27.58
N CYS A 172 -18.52 13.25 -26.35
CA CYS A 172 -17.56 12.86 -25.33
C CYS A 172 -17.83 11.45 -24.84
N VAL A 173 -16.85 10.56 -25.01
CA VAL A 173 -16.87 9.21 -24.43
C VAL A 173 -16.34 9.27 -23.02
N VAL A 174 -17.04 8.63 -22.07
CA VAL A 174 -16.64 8.62 -20.65
C VAL A 174 -16.53 7.18 -20.18
N ASP A 175 -15.43 6.88 -19.47
CA ASP A 175 -15.31 5.62 -18.75
C ASP A 175 -16.38 5.53 -17.65
N GLY A 176 -17.40 4.72 -17.90
CA GLY A 176 -18.53 4.51 -16.98
C GLY A 176 -18.17 3.81 -15.67
N SER A 177 -16.94 3.28 -15.52
CA SER A 177 -16.46 2.70 -14.26
C SER A 177 -16.02 3.73 -13.23
N ASN A 178 -16.03 5.02 -13.58
CA ASN A 178 -15.75 6.12 -12.65
C ASN A 178 -16.76 6.14 -11.49
N SER A 179 -16.36 6.71 -10.35
CA SER A 179 -17.25 6.79 -9.19
C SER A 179 -18.48 7.68 -9.50
N PRO A 180 -19.63 7.45 -8.85
CA PRO A 180 -20.84 8.26 -9.06
C PRO A 180 -20.58 9.76 -8.90
N THR A 181 -19.72 10.14 -7.97
CA THR A 181 -19.35 11.54 -7.72
C THR A 181 -18.59 12.15 -8.89
N VAL A 182 -17.63 11.42 -9.46
CA VAL A 182 -16.90 11.85 -10.67
C VAL A 182 -17.84 11.96 -11.86
N LEU A 183 -18.70 10.95 -12.07
CA LEU A 183 -19.67 10.93 -13.17
C LEU A 183 -20.62 12.14 -13.10
N LYS A 184 -21.11 12.48 -11.90
CA LYS A 184 -21.96 13.66 -11.68
C LYS A 184 -21.27 14.96 -12.10
N VAL A 185 -20.00 15.16 -11.72
CA VAL A 185 -19.24 16.37 -12.11
C VAL A 185 -19.08 16.45 -13.63
N ILE A 186 -18.77 15.32 -14.27
CA ILE A 186 -18.63 15.23 -15.73
C ILE A 186 -19.96 15.55 -16.43
N GLU A 187 -21.08 15.01 -15.94
CA GLU A 187 -22.42 15.27 -16.48
C GLU A 187 -22.86 16.73 -16.34
N GLU A 188 -22.62 17.34 -15.17
CA GLU A 188 -22.93 18.75 -14.94
C GLU A 188 -22.09 19.65 -15.86
N HIS A 189 -20.79 19.36 -16.01
CA HIS A 189 -19.92 20.11 -16.91
C HIS A 189 -20.32 19.94 -18.39
N ALA A 190 -20.65 18.71 -18.80
CA ALA A 190 -21.09 18.42 -20.18
C ALA A 190 -22.36 19.19 -20.53
N LYS A 191 -23.33 19.28 -19.62
CA LYS A 191 -24.54 20.10 -19.77
C LYS A 191 -24.20 21.59 -19.94
N GLN A 192 -23.28 22.12 -19.14
CA GLN A 192 -22.86 23.52 -19.21
C GLN A 192 -22.16 23.86 -20.55
N VAL A 193 -21.31 22.97 -21.05
CA VAL A 193 -20.57 23.15 -22.30
C VAL A 193 -21.42 22.82 -23.53
N GLY A 194 -22.48 22.01 -23.37
CA GLY A 194 -23.29 21.49 -24.47
C GLY A 194 -22.59 20.35 -25.23
N ALA A 195 -21.93 19.45 -24.51
CA ALA A 195 -21.33 18.23 -25.05
C ALA A 195 -22.23 17.01 -24.77
N GLU A 196 -22.37 16.11 -25.74
CA GLU A 196 -23.13 14.86 -25.58
C GLU A 196 -22.24 13.79 -24.95
N LEU A 197 -22.72 13.15 -23.89
CA LEU A 197 -21.98 12.09 -23.21
C LEU A 197 -22.39 10.70 -23.72
N HIS A 198 -21.40 9.85 -23.95
CA HIS A 198 -21.61 8.46 -24.31
C HIS A 198 -20.79 7.53 -23.40
N TYR A 199 -21.43 6.46 -22.94
CA TYR A 199 -20.82 5.46 -22.07
C TYR A 199 -20.68 4.13 -22.82
N PRO A 200 -19.48 3.54 -22.89
CA PRO A 200 -19.27 2.29 -23.60
C PRO A 200 -19.78 1.09 -22.80
N SER A 201 -20.35 0.10 -23.51
CA SER A 201 -20.62 -1.22 -22.95
C SER A 201 -19.39 -2.12 -23.10
N THR A 202 -19.08 -2.90 -22.06
CA THR A 202 -17.96 -3.85 -22.05
C THR A 202 -18.37 -5.30 -22.19
N SER A 203 -19.66 -5.65 -22.07
CA SER A 203 -20.11 -7.05 -22.02
C SER A 203 -19.66 -7.88 -23.23
N GLU A 204 -19.95 -7.40 -24.44
CA GLU A 204 -19.56 -8.05 -25.70
C GLU A 204 -18.03 -8.20 -25.83
N LEU A 205 -17.28 -7.19 -25.42
CA LEU A 205 -15.82 -7.20 -25.51
C LEU A 205 -15.20 -8.15 -24.49
N ALA A 206 -15.74 -8.18 -23.27
CA ALA A 206 -15.28 -9.07 -22.22
C ALA A 206 -15.52 -10.54 -22.57
N GLU A 207 -16.68 -10.85 -23.16
CA GLU A 207 -16.98 -12.19 -23.66
C GLU A 207 -16.01 -12.60 -24.78
N ALA A 208 -15.85 -11.75 -25.79
CA ALA A 208 -15.04 -12.07 -26.96
C ALA A 208 -13.52 -12.09 -26.69
N LEU A 209 -13.06 -11.37 -25.66
CA LEU A 209 -11.66 -11.37 -25.19
C LEU A 209 -11.43 -12.30 -24.00
N SER A 210 -12.42 -13.08 -23.60
CA SER A 210 -12.28 -14.09 -22.55
C SER A 210 -11.13 -15.04 -22.88
N GLY A 211 -10.28 -15.32 -21.89
CA GLY A 211 -9.08 -16.15 -22.07
C GLY A 211 -7.92 -15.51 -22.85
N SER A 212 -8.08 -14.30 -23.42
CA SER A 212 -7.05 -13.62 -24.22
C SER A 212 -6.00 -12.87 -23.37
N GLY A 213 -6.08 -12.95 -22.04
CA GLY A 213 -5.13 -12.31 -21.12
C GLY A 213 -5.35 -10.80 -20.90
N PHE A 214 -6.41 -10.21 -21.46
CA PHE A 214 -6.76 -8.82 -21.23
C PHE A 214 -7.31 -8.64 -19.82
N GLU A 215 -6.70 -7.73 -19.05
CA GLU A 215 -7.23 -7.35 -17.74
C GLU A 215 -8.48 -6.46 -17.88
N PRO A 216 -9.39 -6.44 -16.89
CA PRO A 216 -10.65 -5.72 -16.96
C PRO A 216 -10.51 -4.24 -17.34
N HIS A 217 -9.48 -3.56 -16.84
CA HIS A 217 -9.22 -2.16 -17.15
C HIS A 217 -8.82 -1.94 -18.63
N GLN A 218 -8.14 -2.91 -19.26
CA GLN A 218 -7.82 -2.83 -20.70
C GLN A 218 -9.07 -3.04 -21.55
N ILE A 219 -9.99 -3.91 -21.13
CA ILE A 219 -11.29 -4.08 -21.79
C ILE A 219 -12.07 -2.75 -21.73
N GLN A 220 -12.08 -2.07 -20.59
CA GLN A 220 -12.70 -0.76 -20.43
C GLN A 220 -12.06 0.32 -21.33
N ASN A 221 -10.72 0.38 -21.36
CA ASN A 221 -9.98 1.29 -22.24
C ASN A 221 -10.30 1.03 -23.72
N LEU A 222 -10.30 -0.24 -24.13
CA LEU A 222 -10.64 -0.65 -25.50
C LEU A 222 -12.10 -0.30 -25.84
N ALA A 223 -13.03 -0.45 -24.91
CA ALA A 223 -14.43 -0.08 -25.11
C ALA A 223 -14.59 1.44 -25.32
N CYS A 224 -13.84 2.25 -24.56
CA CYS A 224 -13.78 3.70 -24.77
C CYS A 224 -13.21 4.04 -26.17
N ALA A 225 -12.11 3.40 -26.56
CA ALA A 225 -11.49 3.58 -27.87
C ALA A 225 -12.44 3.18 -29.02
N ARG A 226 -13.11 2.03 -28.90
CA ARG A 226 -14.12 1.54 -29.86
C ARG A 226 -15.23 2.55 -30.08
N LEU A 227 -15.83 3.03 -28.99
CA LEU A 227 -16.95 3.96 -29.06
C LEU A 227 -16.51 5.31 -29.62
N ALA A 228 -15.34 5.81 -29.21
CA ALA A 228 -14.79 7.03 -29.76
C ALA A 228 -14.52 6.90 -31.26
N PHE A 229 -13.89 5.81 -31.71
CA PHE A 229 -13.67 5.52 -33.12
C PHE A 229 -14.98 5.54 -33.92
N ARG A 230 -16.03 4.87 -33.42
CA ARG A 230 -17.36 4.85 -34.07
C ARG A 230 -17.98 6.24 -34.23
N LEU A 231 -17.82 7.12 -33.24
CA LEU A 231 -18.37 8.47 -33.26
C LEU A 231 -17.58 9.40 -34.19
N GLY A 232 -16.25 9.25 -34.22
CA GLY A 232 -15.37 10.09 -35.05
C GLY A 232 -15.28 9.63 -36.51
N CYS A 233 -15.47 8.34 -36.78
CA CYS A 233 -15.32 7.71 -38.09
C CYS A 233 -16.54 6.82 -38.43
N PRO A 234 -17.78 7.38 -38.51
CA PRO A 234 -19.01 6.59 -38.63
C PRO A 234 -19.12 5.76 -39.92
N ASN A 235 -18.34 6.11 -40.95
CA ASN A 235 -18.34 5.43 -42.25
C ASN A 235 -17.32 4.28 -42.33
N HIS A 236 -16.57 3.98 -41.26
CA HIS A 236 -15.53 2.95 -41.24
C HIS A 236 -16.03 1.68 -40.54
N ASP A 237 -15.47 0.53 -40.92
CA ASP A 237 -15.84 -0.74 -40.27
C ASP A 237 -15.42 -0.73 -38.80
N SER A 238 -16.42 -0.87 -37.93
CA SER A 238 -16.28 -0.96 -36.48
C SER A 238 -16.77 -2.30 -35.92
N SER A 239 -16.84 -3.32 -36.79
CA SER A 239 -17.22 -4.68 -36.42
C SER A 239 -16.36 -5.21 -35.28
N LEU A 240 -16.98 -5.99 -34.40
CA LEU A 240 -16.32 -6.52 -33.20
C LEU A 240 -15.14 -7.43 -33.56
N SER A 241 -15.27 -8.24 -34.63
CA SER A 241 -14.21 -9.12 -35.13
C SER A 241 -12.97 -8.35 -35.58
N HIS A 242 -13.16 -7.33 -36.43
CA HIS A 242 -12.07 -6.48 -36.91
C HIS A 242 -11.33 -5.81 -35.74
N LEU A 243 -12.09 -5.31 -34.76
CA LEU A 243 -11.53 -4.64 -33.59
C LEU A 243 -10.72 -5.58 -32.69
N ILE A 244 -11.19 -6.81 -32.46
CA ILE A 244 -10.46 -7.79 -31.63
C ILE A 244 -9.11 -8.12 -32.25
N ASP A 245 -9.06 -8.31 -33.58
CA ASP A 245 -7.82 -8.60 -34.28
C ASP A 245 -6.82 -7.44 -34.19
N VAL A 246 -7.31 -6.20 -34.30
CA VAL A 246 -6.49 -4.99 -34.10
C VAL A 246 -6.01 -4.89 -32.65
N ALA A 247 -6.91 -5.07 -31.68
CA ALA A 247 -6.59 -4.95 -30.25
C ALA A 247 -5.56 -5.99 -29.79
N ARG A 248 -5.62 -7.22 -30.29
CA ARG A 248 -4.65 -8.30 -29.99
C ARG A 248 -3.25 -8.02 -30.54
N LYS A 249 -3.16 -7.28 -31.65
CA LYS A 249 -1.87 -6.92 -32.29
C LYS A 249 -1.32 -5.58 -31.79
N ALA A 250 -2.18 -4.73 -31.24
CA ALA A 250 -1.78 -3.45 -30.67
C ALA A 250 -0.80 -3.67 -29.52
N THR A 251 0.37 -3.05 -29.61
CA THR A 251 1.40 -3.10 -28.57
C THR A 251 1.49 -1.73 -27.91
N TRP A 252 1.56 -1.72 -26.58
CA TRP A 252 1.79 -0.51 -25.82
C TRP A 252 3.00 -0.70 -24.90
N PRO A 253 4.19 -0.26 -25.35
CA PRO A 253 5.44 -0.49 -24.63
C PRO A 253 5.40 0.06 -23.19
N GLY A 254 5.99 -0.69 -22.26
CA GLY A 254 6.07 -0.33 -20.84
C GLY A 254 4.76 -0.47 -20.04
N ARG A 255 3.77 -1.21 -20.53
CA ARG A 255 2.55 -1.57 -19.78
C ARG A 255 2.29 -3.07 -19.83
N LEU A 256 2.45 -3.74 -18.70
CA LEU A 256 2.39 -5.19 -18.53
C LEU A 256 3.15 -5.94 -19.66
N GLN A 257 4.30 -5.40 -20.06
CA GLN A 257 5.05 -5.89 -21.21
C GLN A 257 6.02 -6.99 -20.76
N VAL A 258 5.90 -8.16 -21.37
CA VAL A 258 6.87 -9.25 -21.17
C VAL A 258 8.06 -9.05 -22.11
N LEU A 259 9.26 -9.02 -21.55
CA LEU A 259 10.52 -8.85 -22.26
C LEU A 259 11.41 -10.09 -22.09
N ASP A 260 12.08 -10.48 -23.17
CA ASP A 260 13.21 -11.39 -23.12
C ASP A 260 14.50 -10.58 -22.93
N ILE A 261 15.20 -10.83 -21.83
CA ILE A 261 16.43 -10.13 -21.46
C ILE A 261 17.69 -10.97 -21.73
N SER A 262 17.56 -12.13 -22.38
CA SER A 262 18.68 -13.04 -22.67
C SER A 262 19.81 -12.38 -23.46
N SER A 263 19.48 -11.50 -24.40
CA SER A 263 20.47 -10.73 -25.17
C SER A 263 21.30 -9.75 -24.34
N ILE A 264 20.79 -9.34 -23.17
CA ILE A 264 21.43 -8.37 -22.27
C ILE A 264 22.19 -9.10 -21.15
N THR A 265 21.61 -10.18 -20.61
CA THR A 265 22.12 -10.84 -19.41
C THR A 265 22.75 -12.20 -19.65
N GLY A 266 22.53 -12.81 -20.83
CA GLY A 266 22.90 -14.19 -21.12
C GLY A 266 22.01 -15.24 -20.44
N HIS A 267 20.96 -14.83 -19.71
CA HIS A 267 20.04 -15.72 -19.02
C HIS A 267 18.69 -15.78 -19.76
N GLU A 268 18.23 -17.01 -20.06
CA GLU A 268 16.89 -17.25 -20.60
C GLU A 268 15.83 -17.02 -19.52
N GLN A 269 15.46 -15.76 -19.32
CA GLN A 269 14.45 -15.35 -18.36
C GLN A 269 13.55 -14.26 -18.95
N GLN A 270 12.25 -14.42 -18.73
CA GLN A 270 11.28 -13.38 -19.04
C GLN A 270 11.13 -12.42 -17.86
N VAL A 271 11.03 -11.12 -18.17
CA VAL A 271 10.81 -10.06 -17.19
C VAL A 271 9.54 -9.28 -17.56
N LEU A 272 8.74 -8.95 -16.55
CA LEU A 272 7.58 -8.07 -16.71
C LEU A 272 8.00 -6.62 -16.47
N LEU A 273 7.80 -5.77 -17.48
CA LEU A 273 8.01 -4.32 -17.41
C LEU A 273 6.65 -3.60 -17.31
N ASP A 274 6.51 -2.75 -16.31
CA ASP A 274 5.33 -1.90 -16.13
C ASP A 274 5.70 -0.54 -15.53
N GLY A 275 4.97 0.51 -15.93
CA GLY A 275 5.16 1.89 -15.47
C GLY A 275 4.20 2.35 -14.38
N ALA A 276 3.65 1.44 -13.57
CA ALA A 276 2.84 1.78 -12.41
C ALA A 276 3.60 2.70 -11.45
N HIS A 277 3.01 3.84 -11.12
CA HIS A 277 3.66 4.94 -10.38
C HIS A 277 2.71 5.71 -9.45
N ASN A 278 1.51 5.17 -9.24
CA ASN A 278 0.51 5.62 -8.28
C ASN A 278 -0.25 4.39 -7.74
N THR A 279 -0.99 4.55 -6.65
CA THR A 279 -1.70 3.45 -5.97
C THR A 279 -2.66 2.70 -6.91
N GLN A 280 -3.43 3.40 -7.74
CA GLN A 280 -4.38 2.76 -8.67
C GLN A 280 -3.69 1.89 -9.72
N SER A 281 -2.60 2.36 -10.31
CA SER A 281 -1.81 1.57 -11.26
C SER A 281 -1.09 0.41 -10.55
N ALA A 282 -0.69 0.60 -9.30
CA ALA A 282 -0.10 -0.46 -8.48
C ALA A 282 -1.10 -1.56 -8.13
N GLU A 283 -2.37 -1.24 -7.84
CA GLU A 283 -3.44 -2.24 -7.63
C GLU A 283 -3.62 -3.15 -8.85
N VAL A 284 -3.61 -2.53 -10.04
CA VAL A 284 -3.71 -3.26 -11.31
C VAL A 284 -2.52 -4.20 -11.51
N LEU A 285 -1.29 -3.68 -11.30
CA LEU A 285 -0.07 -4.48 -11.42
C LEU A 285 -0.03 -5.61 -10.38
N ALA A 286 -0.40 -5.33 -9.13
CA ALA A 286 -0.50 -6.32 -8.05
C ALA A 286 -1.46 -7.45 -8.41
N SER A 287 -2.65 -7.12 -8.93
CA SER A 287 -3.64 -8.10 -9.37
C SER A 287 -3.08 -9.00 -10.48
N TYR A 288 -2.38 -8.41 -11.45
CA TYR A 288 -1.75 -9.17 -12.54
C TYR A 288 -0.66 -10.11 -12.01
N VAL A 289 0.25 -9.58 -11.19
CA VAL A 289 1.36 -10.34 -10.59
C VAL A 289 0.83 -11.48 -9.72
N GLN A 290 -0.20 -11.23 -8.91
CA GLN A 290 -0.84 -12.25 -8.08
C GLN A 290 -1.39 -13.41 -8.91
N LYS A 291 -2.13 -13.11 -9.99
CA LYS A 291 -2.76 -14.13 -10.84
C LYS A 291 -1.77 -14.89 -11.71
N ARG A 292 -0.75 -14.22 -12.22
CA ARG A 292 0.11 -14.73 -13.31
C ARG A 292 1.49 -15.16 -12.87
N LEU A 293 2.12 -14.43 -11.95
CA LEU A 293 3.49 -14.70 -11.52
C LEU A 293 3.51 -15.49 -10.20
N ARG A 294 2.64 -15.15 -9.24
CA ARG A 294 2.59 -15.83 -7.93
C ARG A 294 1.78 -17.12 -7.92
N SER A 295 1.05 -17.45 -8.98
CA SER A 295 0.30 -18.71 -9.10
C SER A 295 1.20 -19.95 -9.03
N THR A 296 2.51 -19.81 -9.22
CA THR A 296 3.51 -20.88 -9.08
C THR A 296 4.04 -21.03 -7.65
N GLY A 297 3.57 -20.24 -6.67
CA GLY A 297 4.00 -20.28 -5.27
C GLY A 297 5.44 -19.80 -5.02
N LYS A 298 6.07 -19.16 -6.01
CA LYS A 298 7.43 -18.61 -5.90
C LYS A 298 7.38 -17.12 -5.57
N PRO A 299 8.33 -16.61 -4.79
CA PRO A 299 8.46 -15.17 -4.58
C PRO A 299 8.78 -14.42 -5.86
N VAL A 300 8.41 -13.14 -5.90
CA VAL A 300 8.68 -12.23 -7.01
C VAL A 300 9.94 -11.42 -6.71
N THR A 301 10.80 -11.27 -7.73
CA THR A 301 11.92 -10.32 -7.67
C THR A 301 11.48 -9.01 -8.31
N TRP A 302 11.46 -7.94 -7.51
CA TRP A 302 11.11 -6.59 -7.93
C TRP A 302 12.38 -5.78 -8.19
N VAL A 303 12.45 -5.15 -9.37
CA VAL A 303 13.44 -4.10 -9.67
C VAL A 303 12.69 -2.79 -9.78
N LEU A 304 12.87 -1.91 -8.79
CA LEU A 304 12.04 -0.72 -8.61
C LEU A 304 12.85 0.56 -8.77
N ALA A 305 12.30 1.49 -9.53
CA ALA A 305 12.74 2.87 -9.60
C ALA A 305 11.52 3.78 -9.58
N ALA A 306 11.58 4.89 -8.85
CA ALA A 306 10.46 5.81 -8.73
C ALA A 306 10.93 7.25 -8.72
N SER A 307 10.10 8.17 -9.21
CA SER A 307 10.36 9.60 -9.08
C SER A 307 10.17 10.05 -7.64
N GLN A 308 10.94 11.05 -7.22
CA GLN A 308 10.79 11.70 -5.92
C GLN A 308 9.39 12.30 -5.77
N GLY A 309 8.82 12.19 -4.56
CA GLY A 309 7.51 12.76 -4.23
C GLY A 309 6.30 11.87 -4.56
N LYS A 310 6.53 10.63 -5.05
CA LYS A 310 5.48 9.63 -5.18
C LYS A 310 5.16 8.98 -3.83
N ASP A 311 3.91 8.56 -3.66
CA ASP A 311 3.44 7.76 -2.51
C ASP A 311 3.99 6.33 -2.61
N MET A 312 5.27 6.18 -2.28
CA MET A 312 5.94 4.88 -2.33
C MET A 312 5.39 3.92 -1.30
N GLU A 313 4.98 4.40 -0.13
CA GLU A 313 4.38 3.54 0.90
C GLU A 313 3.09 2.89 0.38
N GLY A 314 2.17 3.68 -0.19
CA GLY A 314 0.93 3.18 -0.77
C GLY A 314 1.15 2.23 -1.95
N ILE A 315 2.14 2.50 -2.81
CA ILE A 315 2.49 1.64 -3.95
C ILE A 315 3.07 0.29 -3.45
N LEU A 316 4.08 0.33 -2.59
CA LEU A 316 4.79 -0.87 -2.15
C LEU A 316 3.90 -1.80 -1.32
N LYS A 317 2.97 -1.24 -0.51
CA LYS A 317 1.96 -2.02 0.25
C LYS A 317 1.11 -2.92 -0.64
N LEU A 318 0.88 -2.52 -1.89
CA LEU A 318 0.08 -3.27 -2.85
C LEU A 318 0.92 -4.30 -3.61
N LEU A 319 2.18 -3.96 -3.91
CA LEU A 319 3.04 -4.77 -4.76
C LEU A 319 3.77 -5.89 -4.01
N ILE A 320 4.40 -5.57 -2.88
CA ILE A 320 5.35 -6.48 -2.20
C ILE A 320 4.61 -7.44 -1.27
N GLN A 321 5.05 -8.70 -1.24
CA GLN A 321 4.61 -9.72 -0.27
C GLN A 321 5.81 -10.37 0.43
N ARG A 322 5.56 -11.02 1.57
CA ARG A 322 6.58 -11.74 2.33
C ARG A 322 7.35 -12.72 1.45
N GLY A 323 8.68 -12.64 1.52
CA GLY A 323 9.59 -13.51 0.78
C GLY A 323 9.96 -12.98 -0.61
N ASP A 324 9.31 -11.93 -1.10
CA ASP A 324 9.75 -11.23 -2.31
C ASP A 324 11.15 -10.65 -2.13
N ILE A 325 11.88 -10.52 -3.25
CA ILE A 325 13.20 -9.92 -3.29
C ILE A 325 13.06 -8.53 -3.90
N VAL A 326 13.58 -7.50 -3.25
CA VAL A 326 13.47 -6.12 -3.73
C VAL A 326 14.85 -5.55 -4.00
N ALA A 327 15.06 -5.09 -5.24
CA ALA A 327 16.19 -4.28 -5.64
C ALA A 327 15.68 -2.89 -6.04
N ALA A 328 16.14 -1.86 -5.34
CA ALA A 328 15.84 -0.48 -5.71
C ALA A 328 17.00 0.12 -6.51
N VAL A 329 16.69 0.83 -7.59
CA VAL A 329 17.67 1.44 -8.49
C VAL A 329 17.33 2.91 -8.76
N ARG A 330 18.31 3.67 -9.27
CA ARG A 330 18.10 5.04 -9.76
C ARG A 330 18.02 5.05 -11.27
N PHE A 331 17.19 5.94 -11.80
CA PHE A 331 17.22 6.31 -13.22
C PHE A 331 18.01 7.63 -13.42
N GLY A 332 18.55 7.83 -14.61
CA GLY A 332 19.31 9.02 -14.98
C GLY A 332 18.43 10.25 -15.26
N PRO A 333 19.00 11.41 -15.62
CA PRO A 333 18.23 12.58 -16.02
C PRO A 333 17.24 12.26 -17.15
N VAL A 334 16.01 12.77 -17.06
CA VAL A 334 14.97 12.60 -18.09
C VAL A 334 15.04 13.78 -19.06
N ASP A 335 15.19 13.49 -20.35
CA ASP A 335 15.37 14.52 -21.37
C ASP A 335 14.11 15.41 -21.48
N GLY A 336 14.31 16.73 -21.49
CA GLY A 336 13.24 17.73 -21.45
C GLY A 336 12.41 17.78 -20.15
N MET A 337 12.82 17.07 -19.08
CA MET A 337 12.12 17.06 -17.80
C MET A 337 13.07 17.21 -16.59
N PRO A 338 13.80 18.34 -16.47
CA PRO A 338 14.82 18.53 -15.43
C PRO A 338 14.28 18.55 -13.99
N TRP A 339 12.96 18.70 -13.81
CA TRP A 339 12.29 18.64 -12.50
C TRP A 339 11.99 17.22 -12.02
N VAL A 340 12.18 16.20 -12.86
CA VAL A 340 11.98 14.79 -12.48
C VAL A 340 13.28 14.27 -11.88
N HIS A 341 13.26 14.06 -10.56
CA HIS A 341 14.39 13.50 -9.83
C HIS A 341 14.08 12.07 -9.39
N PRO A 342 15.05 11.15 -9.40
CA PRO A 342 14.86 9.81 -8.86
C PRO A 342 14.75 9.86 -7.33
N ALA A 343 13.87 9.02 -6.77
CA ALA A 343 13.85 8.74 -5.34
C ALA A 343 15.14 8.01 -4.93
N ALA A 344 15.54 8.19 -3.66
CA ALA A 344 16.67 7.47 -3.09
C ALA A 344 16.34 5.97 -2.97
N PRO A 345 17.13 5.05 -3.56
CA PRO A 345 16.94 3.62 -3.42
C PRO A 345 16.89 3.16 -1.97
N GLU A 346 17.69 3.80 -1.11
CA GLU A 346 17.75 3.52 0.32
C GLU A 346 16.36 3.70 0.96
N GLY A 347 15.66 4.79 0.65
CA GLY A 347 14.30 5.03 1.15
C GLY A 347 13.26 4.04 0.62
N ILE A 348 13.40 3.58 -0.64
CA ILE A 348 12.53 2.53 -1.19
C ILE A 348 12.79 1.20 -0.48
N LEU A 349 14.05 0.86 -0.21
CA LEU A 349 14.43 -0.37 0.48
C LEU A 349 14.02 -0.33 1.96
N ASP A 350 14.16 0.80 2.64
CA ASP A 350 13.75 0.94 4.03
C ASP A 350 12.22 0.84 4.15
N LEU A 351 11.47 1.49 3.25
CA LEU A 351 10.02 1.25 3.14
C LEU A 351 9.70 -0.21 2.81
N ALA A 352 10.39 -0.84 1.86
CA ALA A 352 10.13 -2.25 1.54
C ALA A 352 10.39 -3.18 2.74
N LYS A 353 11.44 -2.90 3.53
CA LYS A 353 11.71 -3.61 4.79
C LYS A 353 10.62 -3.36 5.80
N GLU A 354 10.19 -2.11 5.99
CA GLU A 354 9.10 -1.74 6.91
C GLU A 354 7.76 -2.36 6.47
N LEU A 355 7.51 -2.46 5.17
CA LEU A 355 6.27 -2.98 4.59
C LEU A 355 6.23 -4.51 4.50
N ASP A 356 7.36 -5.18 4.69
CA ASP A 356 7.41 -6.59 5.11
C ASP A 356 6.80 -6.78 6.52
N ILE A 357 6.42 -5.67 7.20
CA ILE A 357 5.77 -5.66 8.51
C ILE A 357 4.56 -4.71 8.53
N GLN A 358 3.41 -5.29 8.23
CA GLN A 358 2.24 -5.01 9.05
C GLN A 358 2.00 -6.22 9.93
N GLN A 359 2.88 -6.44 10.90
CA GLN A 359 2.67 -7.50 11.87
C GLN A 359 1.94 -6.90 13.08
N SER A 360 0.73 -7.40 13.30
CA SER A 360 0.05 -7.24 14.58
C SER A 360 0.66 -8.19 15.60
N TYR A 361 0.64 -7.82 16.86
CA TYR A 361 1.32 -8.56 17.91
C TYR A 361 0.32 -8.93 19.01
N ASP A 362 0.05 -10.22 19.24
CA ASP A 362 -0.93 -10.68 20.23
C ASP A 362 -0.22 -11.27 21.47
N VAL A 363 -0.37 -10.65 22.64
CA VAL A 363 0.22 -11.14 23.90
C VAL A 363 -0.81 -11.76 24.80
N VAL A 364 -0.59 -13.01 25.19
CA VAL A 364 -1.33 -13.66 26.26
C VAL A 364 -0.48 -13.70 27.52
N CYS A 365 -0.86 -12.95 28.55
CA CYS A 365 -0.16 -12.95 29.84
C CYS A 365 -0.53 -14.19 30.65
N GLY A 366 0.45 -14.97 31.09
CA GLY A 366 0.27 -16.10 32.01
C GLY A 366 -0.22 -15.67 33.40
N HIS A 367 -0.98 -16.55 34.06
CA HIS A 367 -1.38 -16.39 35.48
C HIS A 367 -1.25 -17.69 36.30
N GLY A 368 -0.76 -18.78 35.68
CA GLY A 368 -0.63 -20.13 36.23
C GLY A 368 0.18 -21.04 35.29
N ILE A 369 0.57 -22.22 35.74
CA ILE A 369 1.40 -23.16 34.94
C ILE A 369 0.65 -24.47 34.76
N TRP A 370 0.33 -24.83 33.51
CA TRP A 370 -0.20 -26.17 33.19
C TRP A 370 0.97 -27.17 33.10
N LEU A 371 0.95 -28.21 33.91
CA LEU A 371 2.03 -29.20 34.03
C LEU A 371 1.91 -30.35 33.01
N GLY A 372 0.86 -30.35 32.18
CA GLY A 372 0.51 -31.46 31.31
C GLY A 372 -0.48 -32.43 31.96
N GLY A 373 -1.28 -33.11 31.14
CA GLY A 373 -2.18 -34.16 31.61
C GLY A 373 -3.24 -34.56 30.59
N PRO A 374 -3.97 -35.67 30.84
CA PRO A 374 -4.91 -36.25 29.88
C PRO A 374 -6.17 -35.43 29.66
N ALA A 375 -6.50 -34.50 30.55
CA ALA A 375 -7.65 -33.60 30.43
C ALA A 375 -7.32 -32.31 29.65
N ASN A 376 -6.08 -32.15 29.15
CA ASN A 376 -5.65 -30.99 28.36
C ASN A 376 -6.02 -29.65 29.04
N GLY A 377 -5.77 -29.55 30.34
CA GLY A 377 -6.01 -28.37 31.17
C GLY A 377 -7.41 -28.27 31.77
N HIS A 378 -8.35 -29.16 31.43
CA HIS A 378 -9.71 -29.12 31.97
C HIS A 378 -9.85 -29.69 33.38
N ASP A 379 -8.80 -30.34 33.90
CA ASP A 379 -8.69 -30.76 35.30
C ASP A 379 -7.72 -29.82 36.03
N GLU A 380 -8.19 -29.16 37.10
CA GLU A 380 -7.40 -28.21 37.87
C GLU A 380 -6.17 -28.85 38.55
N SER A 381 -6.18 -30.17 38.77
CA SER A 381 -5.02 -30.90 39.30
C SER A 381 -3.83 -30.95 38.33
N GLU A 382 -4.04 -30.65 37.05
CA GLU A 382 -2.98 -30.49 36.06
C GLU A 382 -2.28 -29.13 36.14
N TRP A 383 -2.74 -28.23 37.02
CA TRP A 383 -2.23 -26.87 37.12
C TRP A 383 -1.50 -26.60 38.43
N LEU A 384 -0.39 -25.88 38.33
CA LEU A 384 0.29 -25.24 39.45
C LEU A 384 -0.16 -23.78 39.54
N ILE A 385 -1.08 -23.51 40.46
CA ILE A 385 -1.70 -22.19 40.70
C ILE A 385 -1.61 -21.78 42.17
N GLU A 386 -1.72 -20.49 42.45
CA GLU A 386 -1.79 -19.98 43.83
C GLU A 386 -3.14 -20.32 44.45
N ASP A 387 -3.20 -20.53 45.78
CA ASP A 387 -4.44 -20.95 46.44
C ASP A 387 -5.62 -20.02 46.19
N TYR A 388 -5.38 -18.71 46.08
CA TYR A 388 -6.43 -17.72 45.79
C TYR A 388 -6.90 -17.72 44.32
N LYS A 389 -6.23 -18.45 43.42
CA LYS A 389 -6.61 -18.59 42.00
C LYS A 389 -7.33 -19.91 41.71
N LYS A 390 -7.61 -20.73 42.74
CA LYS A 390 -8.36 -21.98 42.58
C LYS A 390 -9.73 -21.71 41.96
N GLY A 391 -10.12 -22.52 40.97
CA GLY A 391 -11.31 -22.35 40.15
C GLY A 391 -11.15 -21.39 38.96
N GLU A 392 -9.99 -20.74 38.76
CA GLU A 392 -9.76 -19.84 37.62
C GLU A 392 -9.25 -20.55 36.36
N THR A 393 -8.89 -21.83 36.42
CA THR A 393 -8.33 -22.60 35.29
C THR A 393 -9.15 -22.52 34.00
N PRO A 394 -10.50 -22.50 33.99
CA PRO A 394 -11.28 -22.28 32.76
C PRO A 394 -11.00 -20.90 32.13
N THR A 395 -10.75 -19.87 32.94
CA THR A 395 -10.44 -18.52 32.45
C THR A 395 -9.10 -18.48 31.73
N PHE A 396 -8.11 -19.23 32.22
CA PHE A 396 -6.78 -19.32 31.58
C PHE A 396 -6.88 -19.97 30.20
N ILE A 397 -7.71 -21.01 30.06
CA ILE A 397 -8.02 -21.62 28.76
C ILE A 397 -8.72 -20.61 27.84
N GLU A 398 -9.65 -19.80 28.36
CA GLU A 398 -10.31 -18.76 27.56
C GLU A 398 -9.35 -17.61 27.16
N HIS A 399 -8.32 -17.29 27.96
CA HIS A 399 -7.24 -16.38 27.51
C HIS A 399 -6.48 -16.96 26.31
N ILE A 400 -6.10 -18.24 26.37
CA ILE A 400 -5.41 -18.92 25.26
C ILE A 400 -6.28 -18.89 24.01
N LYS A 401 -7.57 -19.28 24.13
CA LYS A 401 -8.54 -19.25 23.03
C LYS A 401 -8.70 -17.85 22.43
N ALA A 402 -8.82 -16.83 23.27
CA ALA A 402 -8.96 -15.44 22.80
C ALA A 402 -7.71 -14.96 22.05
N GLY A 403 -6.51 -15.31 22.53
CA GLY A 403 -5.25 -15.02 21.83
C GLY A 403 -5.13 -15.75 20.49
N VAL A 404 -5.41 -17.05 20.46
CA VAL A 404 -5.42 -17.84 19.23
C VAL A 404 -6.45 -17.32 18.23
N LYS A 405 -7.63 -16.90 18.71
CA LYS A 405 -8.66 -16.30 17.86
C LYS A 405 -8.20 -14.97 17.27
N ALA A 406 -7.66 -14.07 18.09
CA ALA A 406 -7.12 -12.79 17.60
C ALA A 406 -6.02 -13.04 16.54
N PHE A 407 -5.15 -14.01 16.78
CA PHE A 407 -4.11 -14.42 15.84
C PHE A 407 -4.69 -15.01 14.54
N SER A 408 -5.80 -15.76 14.60
CA SER A 408 -6.46 -16.29 13.41
C SER A 408 -7.18 -15.24 12.56
N GLU A 409 -7.52 -14.08 13.15
CA GLU A 409 -8.20 -12.97 12.47
C GLU A 409 -7.23 -12.14 11.60
N ASP A 410 -5.91 -12.25 11.81
CA ASP A 410 -4.88 -11.51 11.08
C ASP A 410 -3.74 -12.45 10.66
N ASP A 411 -3.68 -12.77 9.38
CA ASP A 411 -2.67 -13.66 8.80
C ASP A 411 -1.25 -13.08 8.84
N ARG A 412 -1.08 -11.84 9.28
CA ARG A 412 0.21 -11.19 9.50
C ARG A 412 0.60 -11.07 10.98
N SER A 413 -0.24 -11.49 11.92
CA SER A 413 0.08 -11.34 13.34
C SER A 413 1.06 -12.39 13.87
N VAL A 414 1.68 -12.10 15.01
CA VAL A 414 2.53 -13.02 15.78
C VAL A 414 1.93 -13.18 17.17
N LEU A 415 1.70 -14.42 17.58
CA LEU A 415 1.16 -14.77 18.89
C LEU A 415 2.30 -15.05 19.85
N VAL A 416 2.30 -14.38 21.01
CA VAL A 416 3.27 -14.60 22.07
C VAL A 416 2.57 -14.92 23.37
N PHE A 417 2.89 -16.09 23.91
CA PHE A 417 2.53 -16.47 25.27
C PHE A 417 3.63 -15.99 26.21
N SER A 418 3.31 -15.03 27.07
CA SER A 418 4.29 -14.35 27.90
C SER A 418 4.09 -14.66 29.39
N GLY A 419 5.19 -15.07 30.03
CA GLY A 419 5.27 -15.27 31.47
C GLY A 419 6.48 -16.12 31.85
N GLY A 420 7.27 -15.63 32.78
CA GLY A 420 8.53 -16.25 33.19
C GLY A 420 8.37 -17.37 34.22
N PRO A 421 9.50 -17.92 34.71
CA PRO A 421 9.52 -18.96 35.73
C PRO A 421 9.31 -18.38 37.12
N THR A 422 8.07 -18.37 37.59
CA THR A 422 7.71 -17.84 38.91
C THR A 422 7.64 -18.91 40.01
N ARG A 423 7.89 -20.18 39.65
CA ARG A 423 7.70 -21.36 40.52
C ARG A 423 8.93 -22.27 40.51
N LYS A 424 9.36 -22.72 41.71
CA LYS A 424 10.52 -23.62 41.89
C LYS A 424 10.17 -25.08 41.64
N GLU A 425 8.88 -25.40 41.73
CA GLU A 425 8.31 -26.74 41.68
C GLU A 425 8.33 -27.34 40.26
N THR A 426 8.61 -26.52 39.25
CA THR A 426 8.61 -26.91 37.83
C THR A 426 9.79 -26.26 37.10
N ARG A 427 10.13 -26.83 35.92
CA ARG A 427 11.03 -26.24 34.92
C ARG A 427 10.28 -25.75 33.68
N LEU A 428 8.97 -25.53 33.81
CA LEU A 428 8.09 -25.00 32.77
C LEU A 428 7.67 -23.56 33.12
N SER A 429 7.94 -22.60 32.24
CA SER A 429 7.54 -21.20 32.45
C SER A 429 6.04 -21.03 32.18
N GLU A 430 5.43 -19.95 32.69
CA GLU A 430 4.02 -19.68 32.43
C GLU A 430 3.74 -19.55 30.92
N GLY A 431 4.56 -18.80 30.19
CA GLY A 431 4.42 -18.60 28.74
C GLY A 431 4.55 -19.92 27.95
N GLU A 432 5.55 -20.72 28.26
CA GLU A 432 5.75 -22.01 27.58
C GLU A 432 4.62 -23.00 27.91
N SER A 433 4.12 -23.01 29.15
CA SER A 433 2.97 -23.86 29.53
C SER A 433 1.70 -23.51 28.76
N TYR A 434 1.44 -22.21 28.53
CA TYR A 434 0.30 -21.77 27.73
C TYR A 434 0.45 -22.15 26.25
N ARG A 435 1.67 -22.04 25.70
CA ARG A 435 1.95 -22.47 24.33
C ARG A 435 1.72 -23.97 24.14
N GLN A 436 2.20 -24.79 25.08
CA GLN A 436 1.99 -26.24 25.06
C GLN A 436 0.51 -26.61 25.22
N LEU A 437 -0.21 -25.91 26.11
CA LEU A 437 -1.64 -26.13 26.30
C LEU A 437 -2.46 -25.76 25.07
N ALA A 438 -2.10 -24.66 24.39
CA ALA A 438 -2.71 -24.28 23.11
C ALA A 438 -2.52 -25.38 22.06
N GLN A 439 -1.30 -25.95 21.96
CA GLN A 439 -0.99 -27.06 21.06
C GLN A 439 -1.76 -28.34 21.43
N ALA A 440 -1.83 -28.70 22.71
CA ALA A 440 -2.56 -29.87 23.20
C ALA A 440 -4.08 -29.79 22.90
N ASN A 441 -4.63 -28.57 22.88
CA ASN A 441 -6.01 -28.29 22.49
C ASN A 441 -6.17 -28.02 20.97
N ASN A 442 -5.20 -28.40 20.15
CA ASN A 442 -5.19 -28.18 18.69
C ASN A 442 -5.53 -26.73 18.30
N TYR A 443 -5.05 -25.76 19.06
CA TYR A 443 -5.33 -24.34 18.90
C TYR A 443 -6.84 -24.06 18.73
N SER A 444 -7.68 -24.78 19.47
CA SER A 444 -9.15 -24.71 19.41
C SER A 444 -9.77 -24.98 18.04
N GLY A 445 -9.02 -25.61 17.13
CA GLY A 445 -9.43 -25.84 15.74
C GLY A 445 -9.48 -24.56 14.88
N LEU A 446 -8.87 -23.46 15.36
CA LEU A 446 -8.91 -22.16 14.67
C LEU A 446 -7.73 -21.96 13.71
N LEU A 447 -6.67 -22.75 13.82
CA LEU A 447 -5.45 -22.60 13.02
C LEU A 447 -5.32 -23.72 11.98
N PRO A 448 -4.71 -23.45 10.81
CA PRO A 448 -4.42 -24.48 9.81
C PRO A 448 -3.40 -25.50 10.34
N ASN A 449 -3.29 -26.65 9.68
CA ASN A 449 -2.43 -27.77 10.09
C ASN A 449 -0.93 -27.43 10.24
N SER A 450 -0.46 -26.32 9.67
CA SER A 450 0.92 -25.85 9.83
C SER A 450 0.97 -24.32 9.94
N VAL A 451 1.45 -23.83 11.07
CA VAL A 451 1.82 -22.42 11.27
C VAL A 451 3.35 -22.34 11.40
N PRO A 452 4.02 -21.40 10.71
CA PRO A 452 5.45 -21.19 10.86
C PRO A 452 5.87 -21.01 12.33
N ALA A 453 6.98 -21.64 12.73
CA ALA A 453 7.43 -21.66 14.12
C ALA A 453 7.81 -20.26 14.65
N ASP A 454 8.15 -19.33 13.76
CA ASP A 454 8.45 -17.93 14.07
C ASP A 454 7.19 -17.07 14.34
N ARG A 455 5.98 -17.64 14.25
CA ARG A 455 4.71 -16.91 14.47
C ARG A 455 4.00 -17.20 15.78
N ILE A 456 4.38 -18.27 16.48
CA ILE A 456 3.83 -18.62 17.80
C ILE A 456 5.01 -18.82 18.75
N LEU A 457 5.29 -17.80 19.55
CA LEU A 457 6.44 -17.73 20.43
C LEU A 457 6.04 -17.84 21.90
N ALA A 458 7.02 -18.14 22.75
CA ALA A 458 6.93 -18.00 24.20
C ALA A 458 7.98 -16.99 24.68
N GLU A 459 7.57 -16.03 25.51
CA GLU A 459 8.48 -15.16 26.25
C GLU A 459 8.55 -15.64 27.70
N ASP A 460 9.68 -16.24 28.06
CA ASP A 460 9.91 -17.00 29.29
C ASP A 460 10.77 -16.26 30.31
N ARG A 461 11.06 -14.97 30.11
CA ARG A 461 11.83 -14.16 31.08
C ARG A 461 10.97 -13.17 31.86
N ALA A 462 9.71 -12.97 31.46
CA ALA A 462 8.86 -11.93 32.04
C ALA A 462 8.39 -12.23 33.48
N LEU A 463 9.02 -11.62 34.48
CA LEU A 463 8.70 -11.85 35.92
C LEU A 463 7.54 -11.00 36.47
N ASP A 464 7.01 -10.08 35.67
CA ASP A 464 5.86 -9.25 36.01
C ASP A 464 5.07 -8.78 34.78
N SER A 465 3.99 -8.03 35.01
CA SER A 465 3.12 -7.55 33.95
C SER A 465 3.71 -6.45 33.07
N TYR A 466 4.75 -5.75 33.51
CA TYR A 466 5.45 -4.75 32.70
C TYR A 466 6.35 -5.46 31.69
N TYR A 467 7.15 -6.43 32.14
CA TYR A 467 8.00 -7.23 31.26
C TYR A 467 7.21 -8.19 30.38
N ASN A 468 6.00 -8.58 30.77
CA ASN A 468 5.09 -9.30 29.87
C ASN A 468 4.78 -8.53 28.58
N ILE A 469 4.91 -7.20 28.58
CA ILE A 469 4.75 -6.37 27.38
C ILE A 469 6.13 -6.03 26.81
N LEU A 470 7.07 -5.55 27.61
CA LEU A 470 8.35 -5.07 27.11
C LEU A 470 9.24 -6.18 26.53
N PHE A 471 9.44 -7.30 27.25
CA PHE A 471 10.27 -8.41 26.72
C PHE A 471 9.62 -9.06 25.52
N SER A 472 8.30 -9.16 25.57
CA SER A 472 7.42 -9.52 24.49
C SER A 472 7.64 -8.70 23.20
N LEU A 473 7.69 -7.37 23.29
CA LEU A 473 8.06 -6.48 22.17
C LEU A 473 9.50 -6.72 21.70
N ILE A 474 10.43 -6.92 22.62
CA ILE A 474 11.85 -7.16 22.29
C ILE A 474 12.03 -8.54 21.64
N LEU A 475 11.31 -9.57 22.08
CA LEU A 475 11.30 -10.91 21.50
C LEU A 475 10.77 -10.84 20.07
N PHE A 476 9.67 -10.10 19.85
CA PHE A 476 9.15 -9.84 18.52
C PHE A 476 10.24 -9.20 17.64
N TRP A 477 10.89 -8.14 18.10
CA TRP A 477 11.99 -7.51 17.37
C TRP A 477 13.18 -8.45 17.16
N ARG A 478 13.53 -9.29 18.14
CA ARG A 478 14.65 -10.24 18.02
C ARG A 478 14.43 -11.25 16.90
N VAL A 479 13.18 -11.72 16.75
CA VAL A 479 12.80 -12.70 15.72
C VAL A 479 12.62 -12.04 14.36
N HIS A 480 11.96 -10.87 14.28
CA HIS A 480 11.56 -10.24 13.02
C HIS A 480 12.40 -9.03 12.59
N ARG A 481 13.32 -8.57 13.45
CA ARG A 481 14.24 -7.43 13.27
C ARG A 481 13.59 -6.08 13.07
N VAL A 482 12.37 -5.94 13.56
CA VAL A 482 11.47 -4.79 13.38
C VAL A 482 10.46 -4.70 14.52
N TRP A 483 9.83 -3.55 14.71
CA TRP A 483 8.87 -3.33 15.79
C TRP A 483 7.42 -3.49 15.30
N PRO A 484 6.49 -3.98 16.14
CA PRO A 484 5.12 -4.21 15.71
C PRO A 484 4.36 -2.89 15.61
N ALA A 485 3.54 -2.75 14.56
CA ALA A 485 2.71 -1.56 14.35
C ALA A 485 1.48 -1.52 15.28
N HIS A 486 0.95 -2.70 15.62
CA HIS A 486 -0.23 -2.86 16.48
C HIS A 486 0.03 -3.91 17.56
N LEU A 487 -0.57 -3.72 18.74
CA LEU A 487 -0.46 -4.62 19.89
C LEU A 487 -1.85 -5.02 20.38
N THR A 488 -2.17 -6.30 20.38
CA THR A 488 -3.31 -6.87 21.10
C THR A 488 -2.82 -7.46 22.41
N ILE A 489 -3.48 -7.12 23.52
CA ILE A 489 -3.20 -7.72 24.83
C ILE A 489 -4.42 -8.53 25.26
N VAL A 490 -4.18 -9.80 25.61
CA VAL A 490 -5.17 -10.70 26.19
C VAL A 490 -4.85 -10.92 27.65
N SER A 491 -5.78 -10.55 28.53
CA SER A 491 -5.63 -10.72 29.97
C SER A 491 -6.97 -10.65 30.68
N HIS A 492 -6.92 -10.66 32.01
CA HIS A 492 -8.05 -10.29 32.86
C HIS A 492 -8.54 -8.86 32.54
N ALA A 493 -9.84 -8.66 32.39
CA ALA A 493 -10.43 -7.38 32.04
C ALA A 493 -10.15 -6.31 33.11
N PHE A 494 -10.16 -6.68 34.39
CA PHE A 494 -9.79 -5.80 35.50
C PHE A 494 -8.32 -5.33 35.47
N LYS A 495 -7.44 -5.94 34.66
CA LYS A 495 -6.05 -5.51 34.48
C LYS A 495 -5.86 -4.48 33.37
N ARG A 496 -6.92 -4.11 32.64
CA ARG A 496 -6.82 -3.20 31.48
C ARG A 496 -6.11 -1.89 31.82
N ARG A 497 -6.50 -1.22 32.90
CA ARG A 497 -5.90 0.05 33.33
C ARG A 497 -4.40 -0.10 33.56
N ARG A 498 -4.00 -1.13 34.30
CA ARG A 498 -2.59 -1.42 34.55
C ARG A 498 -1.80 -1.73 33.28
N LEU A 499 -2.32 -2.58 32.40
CA LEU A 499 -1.60 -3.05 31.21
C LEU A 499 -1.55 -1.97 30.11
N VAL A 500 -2.67 -1.30 29.84
CA VAL A 500 -2.77 -0.32 28.75
C VAL A 500 -2.42 1.09 29.24
N ASP A 501 -3.11 1.56 30.28
CA ASP A 501 -3.05 2.97 30.68
C ASP A 501 -1.81 3.27 31.54
N LEU A 502 -1.18 2.26 32.17
CA LEU A 502 0.09 2.42 32.90
C LEU A 502 1.27 1.85 32.10
N HIS A 503 1.31 0.54 31.81
CA HIS A 503 2.49 -0.06 31.19
C HIS A 503 2.74 0.37 29.75
N CYS A 504 1.76 0.29 28.84
CA CYS A 504 1.98 0.74 27.45
C CYS A 504 2.36 2.23 27.40
N ASN A 505 1.75 3.06 28.25
CA ASN A 505 2.12 4.48 28.40
C ASN A 505 3.56 4.65 28.91
N ALA A 506 3.98 3.92 29.95
CA ALA A 506 5.35 3.97 30.47
C ALA A 506 6.38 3.47 29.45
N ILE A 507 6.06 2.40 28.72
CA ILE A 507 6.87 1.91 27.60
C ILE A 507 6.92 2.96 26.48
N ALA A 508 5.90 3.82 26.38
CA ALA A 508 5.62 4.76 25.30
C ALA A 508 5.22 4.07 23.98
N PHE A 509 4.48 2.96 24.08
CA PHE A 509 3.78 2.35 22.94
C PHE A 509 2.44 3.07 22.69
N PRO A 510 2.14 3.52 21.45
CA PRO A 510 0.96 4.34 21.19
C PRO A 510 -0.34 3.61 21.53
N THR A 511 -1.07 4.09 22.55
CA THR A 511 -2.28 3.40 23.07
C THR A 511 -3.42 3.30 22.07
N HIS A 512 -3.51 4.20 21.09
CA HIS A 512 -4.47 4.10 19.98
C HIS A 512 -4.18 2.92 19.03
N ARG A 513 -2.97 2.35 19.09
CA ARG A 513 -2.58 1.13 18.36
C ARG A 513 -2.69 -0.12 19.22
N VAL A 514 -3.25 -0.03 20.43
CA VAL A 514 -3.43 -1.14 21.37
C VAL A 514 -4.88 -1.63 21.38
N ARG A 515 -5.11 -2.89 21.00
CA ARG A 515 -6.36 -3.63 21.23
C ARG A 515 -6.26 -4.38 22.56
N PHE A 516 -7.31 -4.38 23.37
CA PHE A 516 -7.32 -5.13 24.64
C PHE A 516 -8.51 -6.09 24.67
N ILE A 517 -8.23 -7.37 24.90
CA ILE A 517 -9.23 -8.43 25.04
C ILE A 517 -9.24 -8.88 26.51
N GLY A 518 -10.26 -8.44 27.24
CA GLY A 518 -10.46 -8.77 28.64
C GLY A 518 -11.34 -10.01 28.83
N VAL A 519 -10.83 -11.03 29.51
CA VAL A 519 -11.60 -12.21 29.92
C VAL A 519 -11.45 -12.40 31.42
N ASP A 520 -12.55 -12.29 32.15
CA ASP A 520 -12.58 -12.42 33.62
C ASP A 520 -13.26 -13.72 34.05
N PRO A 521 -12.88 -14.28 35.21
CA PRO A 521 -13.60 -15.37 35.85
C PRO A 521 -15.09 -15.02 36.09
N PRO A 522 -16.01 -15.99 36.04
CA PRO A 522 -17.45 -15.72 36.20
C PRO A 522 -17.83 -14.98 37.49
N ASN A 523 -17.10 -15.20 38.57
CA ASN A 523 -17.28 -14.54 39.88
C ASN A 523 -16.90 -13.06 39.87
N VAL A 524 -16.00 -12.62 38.99
CA VAL A 524 -15.53 -11.22 38.93
C VAL A 524 -16.58 -10.28 38.35
N LYS A 525 -17.43 -10.74 37.41
CA LYS A 525 -18.55 -9.91 36.89
C LYS A 525 -19.49 -9.42 37.99
N LYS A 526 -19.57 -10.16 39.12
CA LYS A 526 -20.35 -9.75 40.30
C LYS A 526 -19.73 -8.57 41.07
N TRP A 527 -18.45 -8.27 40.88
CA TRP A 527 -17.77 -7.13 41.55
C TRP A 527 -18.22 -5.77 41.01
N TYR A 528 -18.71 -5.76 39.76
CA TYR A 528 -19.06 -4.54 39.04
C TYR A 528 -20.57 -4.27 38.98
N ALA A 529 -21.41 -5.13 39.58
CA ALA A 529 -22.86 -4.95 39.62
C ALA A 529 -23.27 -3.93 40.70
N ALA A 530 -24.24 -3.07 40.37
CA ALA A 530 -24.65 -1.94 41.23
C ALA A 530 -25.50 -2.32 42.47
N ASP A 531 -26.05 -3.54 42.53
CA ASP A 531 -26.91 -4.01 43.62
C ASP A 531 -26.26 -5.16 44.44
N ASN A 532 -25.65 -4.76 45.55
CA ASN A 532 -25.46 -5.44 46.86
C ASN A 532 -24.63 -6.73 47.08
N GLN A 533 -23.84 -6.62 48.16
CA GLN A 533 -23.00 -7.60 48.88
C GLN A 533 -21.72 -8.07 48.17
N MET A 534 -20.73 -7.16 48.13
CA MET A 534 -19.33 -7.52 47.94
C MET A 534 -18.89 -8.45 49.09
N THR A 535 -18.49 -9.68 48.78
CA THR A 535 -17.88 -10.57 49.77
C THR A 535 -16.52 -10.00 50.21
N GLU A 536 -16.09 -10.29 51.44
CA GLU A 536 -14.79 -9.85 51.96
C GLU A 536 -13.63 -10.27 51.05
N GLU A 537 -13.74 -11.45 50.45
CA GLU A 537 -12.78 -12.01 49.50
C GLU A 537 -12.71 -11.20 48.19
N ASN A 538 -13.86 -10.84 47.60
CA ASN A 538 -13.91 -10.00 46.41
C ASN A 538 -13.34 -8.59 46.67
N TRP A 539 -13.59 -8.04 47.86
CA TRP A 539 -13.03 -6.74 48.26
C TRP A 539 -11.50 -6.79 48.38
N LYS A 540 -10.94 -7.84 49.01
CA LYS A 540 -9.49 -8.04 49.12
C LYS A 540 -8.81 -8.14 47.75
N ILE A 541 -9.43 -8.82 46.79
CA ILE A 541 -8.86 -8.92 45.43
C ILE A 541 -8.88 -7.56 44.74
N LEU A 542 -10.00 -6.82 44.80
CA LEU A 542 -10.10 -5.48 44.22
C LEU A 542 -9.11 -4.49 44.87
N GLU A 543 -8.94 -4.57 46.18
CA GLU A 543 -7.93 -3.78 46.90
C GLU A 543 -6.51 -4.13 46.42
N GLY A 544 -6.21 -5.43 46.25
CA GLY A 544 -4.95 -5.91 45.70
C GLY A 544 -4.67 -5.39 44.28
N VAL A 545 -5.70 -5.35 43.41
CA VAL A 545 -5.60 -4.76 42.06
C VAL A 545 -5.24 -3.28 42.15
N LYS A 546 -5.98 -2.50 42.96
CA LYS A 546 -5.71 -1.07 43.16
C LYS A 546 -4.36 -0.81 43.81
N ALA A 547 -3.92 -1.66 44.73
CA ALA A 547 -2.61 -1.56 45.36
C ALA A 547 -1.49 -1.76 44.34
N ALA A 548 -1.61 -2.77 43.47
CA ALA A 548 -0.66 -2.99 42.39
C ALA A 548 -0.63 -1.80 41.41
N GLU A 549 -1.79 -1.23 41.04
CA GLU A 549 -1.83 -0.03 40.19
C GLU A 549 -1.10 1.16 40.82
N ARG A 550 -1.31 1.42 42.12
CA ARG A 550 -0.60 2.49 42.84
C ARG A 550 0.92 2.28 42.92
N GLU A 551 1.39 1.03 42.95
CA GLU A 551 2.82 0.74 42.87
C GLU A 551 3.40 1.17 41.52
N TRP A 552 2.72 0.85 40.42
CA TRP A 552 3.15 1.20 39.06
C TRP A 552 2.94 2.68 38.72
N GLU A 553 1.99 3.38 39.35
CA GLU A 553 1.90 4.84 39.24
C GLU A 553 3.12 5.54 39.86
N ARG A 554 3.65 4.99 40.96
CA ARG A 554 4.83 5.55 41.66
C ARG A 554 6.14 5.17 40.99
N ASP A 555 6.23 3.97 40.43
CA ASP A 555 7.40 3.46 39.73
C ASP A 555 6.99 2.81 38.40
N PRO A 556 6.76 3.60 37.33
CA PRO A 556 6.21 3.12 36.06
C PRO A 556 7.08 2.09 35.33
N HIS A 557 8.36 2.02 35.68
CA HIS A 557 9.34 1.14 35.03
C HIS A 557 9.89 0.06 36.00
N GLY A 558 9.58 0.13 37.29
CA GLY A 558 10.10 -0.79 38.30
C GLY A 558 11.60 -0.60 38.58
N LYS A 559 12.12 0.63 38.50
CA LYS A 559 13.56 0.95 38.65
C LYS A 559 13.98 1.40 40.06
N GLY A 560 13.04 1.58 40.99
CA GLY A 560 13.33 2.23 42.27
C GLY A 560 14.40 1.47 43.10
N PRO A 561 15.50 2.13 43.53
CA PRO A 561 16.66 1.50 44.21
C PRO A 561 16.32 0.77 45.52
N ALA A 562 15.14 1.05 46.10
CA ALA A 562 14.58 0.38 47.28
C ALA A 562 13.06 0.11 47.14
N GLY A 563 12.54 0.02 45.91
CA GLY A 563 11.12 -0.13 45.63
C GLY A 563 10.60 -1.56 45.81
N ASP A 564 9.34 -1.69 46.24
CA ASP A 564 8.67 -2.99 46.39
C ASP A 564 8.69 -3.81 45.08
N LEU A 565 8.71 -3.18 43.91
CA LEU A 565 8.69 -3.86 42.60
C LEU A 565 10.00 -4.57 42.26
N THR A 566 11.16 -3.93 42.48
CA THR A 566 12.48 -4.55 42.24
C THR A 566 12.70 -5.73 43.19
N ARG A 567 12.28 -5.61 44.46
CA ARG A 567 12.30 -6.73 45.41
C ARG A 567 11.41 -7.88 44.93
N LYS A 568 10.16 -7.58 44.52
CA LYS A 568 9.23 -8.59 43.97
C LYS A 568 9.81 -9.31 42.75
N ARG A 569 10.50 -8.61 41.84
CA ARG A 569 11.19 -9.23 40.69
C ARG A 569 12.25 -10.21 41.14
N ARG A 570 13.12 -9.82 42.08
CA ARG A 570 14.17 -10.70 42.62
C ARG A 570 13.60 -11.94 43.31
N GLU A 571 12.53 -11.78 44.10
CA GLU A 571 11.86 -12.88 44.78
C GLU A 571 11.22 -13.88 43.80
N ARG A 572 10.72 -13.39 42.66
CA ARG A 572 10.13 -14.22 41.60
C ARG A 572 11.15 -14.86 40.66
N ASN A 573 12.39 -14.36 40.60
CA ASN A 573 13.42 -14.89 39.70
C ASN A 573 14.03 -16.20 40.24
N VAL A 574 13.21 -17.24 40.36
CA VAL A 574 13.60 -18.47 41.05
C VAL A 574 14.54 -19.37 40.23
N TRP A 575 14.67 -19.10 38.93
CA TRP A 575 15.57 -19.83 38.02
C TRP A 575 16.77 -19.00 37.58
N ASP A 576 16.93 -17.79 38.12
CA ASP A 576 18.02 -16.87 37.74
C ASP A 576 18.04 -16.56 36.24
N VAL A 577 16.85 -16.33 35.65
CA VAL A 577 16.74 -15.93 34.24
C VAL A 577 17.31 -14.53 34.04
N ASP A 578 17.99 -14.33 32.92
CA ASP A 578 18.50 -13.02 32.54
C ASP A 578 17.35 -12.01 32.39
N GLN A 579 17.57 -10.81 32.93
CA GLN A 579 16.62 -9.70 32.88
C GLN A 579 17.16 -8.52 32.05
N GLY A 580 18.29 -8.69 31.36
CA GLY A 580 18.75 -7.76 30.35
C GLY A 580 17.72 -7.58 29.23
N LEU A 581 17.60 -6.35 28.71
CA LEU A 581 16.70 -6.08 27.59
C LEU A 581 17.30 -6.70 26.31
N PHE A 582 18.62 -6.56 26.11
CA PHE A 582 19.31 -7.11 24.94
C PHE A 582 20.48 -8.02 25.31
N GLU A 583 20.64 -9.12 24.57
CA GLU A 583 21.72 -10.09 24.75
C GLU A 583 23.12 -9.52 24.49
N ASN A 584 23.22 -8.51 23.60
CA ASN A 584 24.48 -7.85 23.29
C ASN A 584 24.28 -6.41 22.75
N PRO A 585 25.33 -5.55 22.81
CA PRO A 585 25.25 -4.17 22.34
C PRO A 585 24.88 -4.02 20.87
N ALA A 586 25.31 -4.93 19.99
CA ALA A 586 25.02 -4.85 18.55
C ALA A 586 23.51 -5.06 18.27
N ALA A 587 22.87 -5.98 18.99
CA ALA A 587 21.42 -6.17 18.93
C ALA A 587 20.68 -4.92 19.43
N ARG A 588 21.10 -4.35 20.57
CA ARG A 588 20.52 -3.08 21.05
C ARG A 588 20.66 -1.96 20.02
N ASP A 589 21.85 -1.74 19.49
CA ASP A 589 22.13 -0.61 18.59
C ASP A 589 21.36 -0.74 17.26
N SER A 590 21.26 -1.96 16.72
CA SER A 590 20.46 -2.24 15.51
C SER A 590 18.94 -2.15 15.73
N SER A 591 18.48 -2.26 16.97
CA SER A 591 17.05 -2.15 17.29
C SER A 591 16.52 -0.73 17.26
N GLY A 592 17.40 0.27 17.38
CA GLY A 592 17.02 1.67 17.57
C GLY A 592 16.42 1.99 18.95
N LEU A 593 16.14 0.99 19.79
CA LEU A 593 15.66 1.20 21.16
C LEU A 593 16.82 1.61 22.07
N ARG A 594 16.71 2.80 22.66
CA ARG A 594 17.73 3.32 23.59
C ARG A 594 17.48 2.81 25.00
N THR A 595 18.55 2.33 25.62
CA THR A 595 18.54 1.80 26.99
C THR A 595 19.66 2.45 27.82
N VAL A 596 19.46 2.48 29.13
CA VAL A 596 20.41 2.99 30.13
C VAL A 596 20.62 1.93 31.20
N TRP A 597 21.81 1.91 31.79
CA TRP A 597 22.13 1.05 32.92
C TRP A 597 22.07 1.85 34.21
N ASP A 598 21.45 1.29 35.25
CA ASP A 598 21.45 1.90 36.57
C ASP A 598 22.73 1.57 37.37
N GLU A 599 22.85 2.15 38.58
CA GLU A 599 23.99 1.94 39.48
C GLU A 599 24.17 0.49 39.95
N TYR A 600 23.14 -0.36 39.79
CA TYR A 600 23.17 -1.79 40.12
C TYR A 600 23.44 -2.66 38.90
N GLY A 601 23.72 -2.06 37.74
CA GLY A 601 23.96 -2.80 36.50
C GLY A 601 22.70 -3.48 35.97
N VAL A 602 21.52 -2.89 36.14
CA VAL A 602 20.28 -3.33 35.49
C VAL A 602 20.01 -2.46 34.27
N GLU A 603 19.73 -3.09 33.13
CA GLU A 603 19.37 -2.41 31.89
C GLU A 603 17.90 -2.00 31.87
N HIS A 604 17.64 -0.75 31.48
CA HIS A 604 16.30 -0.19 31.43
C HIS A 604 16.07 0.66 30.17
N LEU A 605 14.81 0.92 29.82
CA LEU A 605 14.47 1.91 28.80
C LEU A 605 15.02 3.30 29.18
N ASP A 606 15.65 3.99 28.23
CA ASP A 606 15.91 5.42 28.34
C ASP A 606 14.59 6.17 28.20
N VAL A 607 14.13 6.87 29.24
CA VAL A 607 12.80 7.52 29.23
C VAL A 607 12.77 8.80 28.41
N GLU A 608 13.93 9.42 28.16
CA GLU A 608 14.04 10.66 27.38
C GLU A 608 14.23 10.40 25.88
N ALA A 609 14.57 9.16 25.51
CA ALA A 609 14.80 8.79 24.13
C ALA A 609 13.51 8.49 23.36
N ALA A 610 13.48 8.86 22.08
CA ALA A 610 12.42 8.46 21.16
C ALA A 610 12.29 6.93 21.06
N ARG A 611 11.06 6.45 20.82
CA ARG A 611 10.80 5.04 20.61
C ARG A 611 10.86 4.69 19.11
N PRO A 612 11.38 3.50 18.75
CA PRO A 612 11.52 3.07 17.37
C PRO A 612 10.24 2.50 16.73
N TRP A 613 9.07 2.65 17.39
CA TRP A 613 7.76 2.11 16.95
C TRP A 613 6.71 3.20 16.76
#